data_AF-A0A6B8VJH7-F1
#
_entry.id   AF-A0A6B8VJH7-F1
#
_cell.length_a   1.000
_cell.length_b   1.000
_cell.length_c   1.000
_cell.angle_alpha   90.00
_cell.angle_beta   90.00
_cell.angle_gamma   90.00
#
_symmetry.space_group_name_H-M   'P 1'
#
loop_
_entity.id
_entity.type
_entity.pdbx_description
1 polymer ?
#
loop_
_entity_poly.entity_id
_entity_poly.type
_entity_poly.pdbx_seq_one_letter_code
_entity_poly.pdbx_strand_id
1 'polypeptide(L)'
;MFNSTRSFVYYLPVIVLLTLLKGYFVIGHLWRKDAHHIRELQLVPFNDFVAATSWFGPLFNAVGNMVLFVPLGILAYHLLRDVRRTVLLGLAISFTIEMLQYVFALGISDTDDLILNTLGAFIGAMLARAVPWDRFWRWSCLLFATFIYVLYLLGPRLGSEEAMVDALGNAPIGALE
;
A
#
# COMPACT_ATOMS: atom_id res chain seq x y z
N MET A 1 -5.02 -22.26 -16.80
CA MET A 1 -4.02 -22.13 -15.72
C MET A 1 -3.56 -20.68 -15.64
N PHE A 2 -3.76 -19.97 -14.53
CA PHE A 2 -3.24 -18.60 -14.35
C PHE A 2 -1.70 -18.69 -14.30
N ASN A 3 -0.95 -17.90 -15.08
CA ASN A 3 0.52 -17.91 -15.12
C ASN A 3 1.09 -16.65 -14.45
N SER A 4 2.42 -16.58 -14.27
CA SER A 4 3.07 -15.48 -13.55
C SER A 4 2.77 -14.11 -14.16
N THR A 5 2.62 -14.02 -15.49
CA THR A 5 2.23 -12.79 -16.19
C THR A 5 0.84 -12.30 -15.79
N ARG A 6 -0.15 -13.20 -15.78
CA ARG A 6 -1.52 -12.86 -15.36
C ARG A 6 -1.57 -12.47 -13.88
N SER A 7 -0.80 -13.15 -13.02
CA SER A 7 -0.65 -12.79 -11.61
C SER A 7 -0.08 -11.39 -11.43
N PHE A 8 0.96 -11.05 -12.19
CA PHE A 8 1.55 -9.72 -12.15
C PHE A 8 0.54 -8.64 -12.57
N VAL A 9 -0.14 -8.83 -13.70
CA VAL A 9 -1.17 -7.89 -14.19
C VAL A 9 -2.32 -7.73 -13.20
N TYR A 10 -2.79 -8.82 -12.59
CA TYR A 10 -3.85 -8.77 -11.57
C TYR A 10 -3.44 -8.00 -10.30
N TYR A 11 -2.14 -7.95 -9.99
CA TYR A 11 -1.61 -7.25 -8.83
C TYR A 11 -1.43 -5.74 -9.06
N LEU A 12 -1.23 -5.29 -10.30
CA LEU A 12 -0.97 -3.87 -10.59
C LEU A 12 -2.06 -2.91 -10.08
N PRO A 13 -3.37 -3.21 -10.17
CA PRO A 13 -4.38 -2.32 -9.62
C PRO A 13 -4.28 -2.18 -8.09
N VAL A 14 -3.82 -3.20 -7.35
CA VAL A 14 -3.54 -3.07 -5.90
C VAL A 14 -2.50 -1.99 -5.64
N ILE A 15 -1.41 -1.99 -6.41
CA ILE A 15 -0.36 -0.97 -6.31
C ILE A 15 -0.97 0.40 -6.58
N VAL A 16 -1.69 0.59 -7.68
CA VAL A 16 -2.30 1.88 -8.03
C VAL A 16 -3.27 2.35 -6.95
N LEU A 17 -4.15 1.46 -6.47
CA LEU A 17 -5.14 1.81 -5.45
C LEU A 17 -4.49 2.25 -4.14
N LEU A 18 -3.50 1.52 -3.64
CA LEU A 18 -2.95 1.74 -2.30
C LEU A 18 -1.74 2.68 -2.25
N THR A 19 -1.21 3.12 -3.39
CA THR A 19 -0.11 4.09 -3.43
C THR A 19 -0.59 5.41 -4.04
N LEU A 20 -1.03 5.39 -5.31
CA LEU A 20 -1.48 6.57 -6.04
C LEU A 20 -2.80 7.11 -5.50
N LEU A 21 -3.75 6.22 -5.20
CA LEU A 21 -5.11 6.60 -4.80
C LEU A 21 -5.37 6.47 -3.30
N LYS A 22 -4.31 6.30 -2.49
CA LYS A 22 -4.42 6.13 -1.02
C LYS A 22 -5.17 7.28 -0.34
N GLY A 23 -5.03 8.51 -0.85
CA GLY A 23 -5.75 9.69 -0.36
C GLY A 23 -7.26 9.70 -0.66
N TYR A 24 -7.73 8.87 -1.59
CA TYR A 24 -9.15 8.74 -1.93
C TYR A 24 -9.85 7.59 -1.20
N PHE A 25 -9.09 6.81 -0.41
CA PHE A 25 -9.61 5.66 0.33
C PHE A 25 -9.59 5.88 1.84
N VAL A 26 -10.60 5.32 2.50
CA VAL A 26 -10.69 5.28 3.95
C VAL A 26 -10.91 3.84 4.38
N ILE A 27 -9.95 3.32 5.15
CA ILE A 27 -10.06 2.03 5.82
C ILE A 27 -10.37 2.32 7.29
N GLY A 28 -11.66 2.40 7.64
CA GLY A 28 -12.10 2.72 9.01
C GLY A 28 -11.51 4.05 9.53
N HIS A 29 -10.98 4.06 10.75
CA HIS A 29 -10.37 5.23 11.39
C HIS A 29 -8.87 5.43 11.07
N LEU A 30 -8.25 4.58 10.24
CA LEU A 30 -6.79 4.61 10.02
C LEU A 30 -6.32 5.72 9.06
N TRP A 31 -7.25 6.40 8.36
CA TRP A 31 -6.91 7.40 7.35
C TRP A 31 -7.84 8.63 7.45
N ARG A 32 -7.28 9.82 7.65
CA ARG A 32 -8.04 11.09 7.61
C ARG A 32 -8.24 11.53 6.16
N LYS A 33 -9.50 11.82 5.79
CA LYS A 33 -9.89 12.29 4.44
C LYS A 33 -9.39 13.69 4.09
N ASP A 34 -8.83 14.43 5.04
CA ASP A 34 -8.52 15.87 4.88
C ASP A 34 -7.37 16.18 3.89
N ALA A 35 -6.78 15.18 3.22
CA ALA A 35 -5.75 15.38 2.19
C ALA A 35 -6.34 15.52 0.77
N HIS A 36 -7.27 16.46 0.60
CA HIS A 36 -7.83 16.79 -0.72
C HIS A 36 -6.84 17.68 -1.51
N HIS A 37 -6.38 17.19 -2.68
CA HIS A 37 -5.66 17.94 -3.72
C HIS A 37 -4.40 18.71 -3.30
N ILE A 38 -3.62 18.17 -2.36
CA ILE A 38 -2.35 18.77 -1.98
C ILE A 38 -1.29 18.31 -2.97
N ARG A 39 -0.52 19.27 -3.50
CA ARG A 39 0.70 19.02 -4.27
C ARG A 39 1.89 19.41 -3.40
N GLU A 40 2.49 18.41 -2.77
CA GLU A 40 3.63 18.60 -1.88
C GLU A 40 4.78 17.66 -2.28
N LEU A 41 6.01 18.10 -2.02
CA LEU A 41 7.24 17.42 -2.39
C LEU A 41 8.10 17.27 -1.14
N GLN A 42 8.24 16.04 -0.67
CA GLN A 42 9.10 15.68 0.46
C GLN A 42 10.38 15.02 -0.06
N LEU A 43 11.41 15.84 -0.21
CA LEU A 43 12.72 15.43 -0.75
C LEU A 43 13.73 15.06 0.35
N VAL A 44 13.45 15.44 1.60
CA VAL A 44 14.31 15.11 2.72
C VAL A 44 13.92 13.74 3.25
N PRO A 45 14.78 12.71 3.12
CA PRO A 45 14.43 11.37 3.55
C PRO A 45 14.30 11.30 5.08
N PHE A 46 13.33 10.53 5.54
CA PHE A 46 12.98 10.26 6.92
C PHE A 46 12.56 11.51 7.71
N ASN A 47 12.14 12.58 7.02
CA ASN A 47 11.70 13.82 7.65
C ASN A 47 10.47 13.60 8.55
N ASP A 48 9.54 12.75 8.13
CA ASP A 48 8.36 12.38 8.92
C ASP A 48 8.72 11.80 10.29
N PHE A 49 9.77 11.00 10.37
CA PHE A 49 10.22 10.43 11.65
C PHE A 49 10.82 11.46 12.59
N VAL A 50 11.44 12.51 12.04
CA VAL A 50 12.04 13.59 12.82
C VAL A 50 11.00 14.60 13.28
N ALA A 51 10.02 14.90 12.42
CA ALA A 51 8.98 15.89 12.67
C ALA A 51 7.79 15.35 13.47
N ALA A 52 7.59 14.03 13.53
CA ALA A 52 6.42 13.45 14.15
C ALA A 52 6.43 13.51 15.69
N THR A 53 5.26 13.79 16.25
CA THR A 53 4.99 13.70 17.69
C THR A 53 4.76 12.27 18.17
N SER A 54 4.52 11.33 17.25
CA SER A 54 4.33 9.90 17.51
C SER A 54 5.04 9.07 16.44
N TRP A 55 5.69 7.99 16.86
CA TRP A 55 6.45 7.10 15.97
C TRP A 55 5.55 6.18 15.14
N PHE A 56 4.30 5.94 15.55
CA PHE A 56 3.43 4.93 14.93
C PHE A 56 3.01 5.31 13.50
N GLY A 57 2.63 6.57 13.25
CA GLY A 57 2.17 7.03 11.93
C GLY A 57 3.25 6.89 10.84
N PRO A 58 4.43 7.51 11.02
CA PRO A 58 5.53 7.37 10.07
C PRO A 58 5.95 5.92 9.85
N LEU A 59 6.03 5.12 10.93
CA LEU A 59 6.38 3.69 10.81
C LEU A 59 5.32 2.92 10.02
N PHE A 60 4.04 3.17 10.27
CA PHE A 60 2.95 2.50 9.58
C PHE A 60 2.95 2.82 8.08
N ASN A 61 3.17 4.08 7.70
CA ASN A 61 3.32 4.49 6.30
C ASN A 61 4.53 3.80 5.65
N ALA A 62 5.69 3.88 6.31
CA ALA A 62 6.93 3.31 5.82
C ALA A 62 6.82 1.79 5.57
N VAL A 63 6.33 1.06 6.57
CA VAL A 63 6.16 -0.39 6.48
C VAL A 63 5.06 -0.74 5.47
N GLY A 64 3.97 0.02 5.41
CA GLY A 64 2.87 -0.18 4.47
C GLY A 64 3.35 -0.17 3.03
N ASN A 65 4.05 0.88 2.62
CA ASN A 65 4.60 1.03 1.27
C ASN A 65 5.57 -0.11 0.92
N MET A 66 6.52 -0.41 1.81
CA MET A 66 7.47 -1.51 1.62
C MET A 66 6.75 -2.86 1.43
N VAL A 67 5.77 -3.18 2.27
CA VAL A 67 5.05 -4.47 2.23
C VAL A 67 4.24 -4.62 0.94
N LEU A 68 3.68 -3.55 0.39
CA LEU A 68 2.96 -3.58 -0.89
C LEU A 68 3.86 -3.96 -2.08
N PHE A 69 5.12 -3.57 -2.03
CA PHE A 69 6.08 -3.88 -3.09
C PHE A 69 6.72 -5.26 -2.95
N VAL A 70 6.58 -5.96 -1.81
CA VAL A 70 7.10 -7.32 -1.64
C VAL A 70 6.43 -8.31 -2.61
N PRO A 71 5.09 -8.42 -2.69
CA PRO A 71 4.44 -9.29 -3.68
C PRO A 71 4.73 -8.86 -5.13
N LEU A 72 4.84 -7.56 -5.40
CA LEU A 72 5.26 -7.05 -6.71
C LEU A 72 6.65 -7.59 -7.09
N GLY A 73 7.63 -7.50 -6.17
CA GLY A 73 8.97 -8.01 -6.36
C GLY A 73 9.02 -9.53 -6.55
N ILE A 74 8.21 -10.28 -5.79
CA ILE A 74 8.07 -11.73 -5.96
C ILE A 74 7.58 -12.06 -7.37
N LEU A 75 6.48 -11.44 -7.80
CA LEU A 75 5.87 -11.71 -9.11
C LEU A 75 6.79 -11.27 -10.26
N ALA A 76 7.42 -10.10 -10.15
CA ALA A 76 8.39 -9.59 -11.13
C ALA A 76 9.62 -10.49 -11.25
N TYR A 77 10.16 -11.02 -10.14
CA TYR A 77 11.27 -11.97 -10.19
C TYR A 77 10.90 -13.25 -10.94
N HIS A 78 9.68 -13.77 -10.78
CA HIS A 78 9.25 -14.95 -11.54
C HIS A 78 9.13 -14.70 -13.05
N LEU A 79 8.96 -13.43 -13.47
CA LEU A 79 8.96 -13.02 -14.88
C LEU A 79 10.37 -12.79 -15.42
N LEU A 80 11.20 -12.09 -14.66
CA LEU A 80 12.50 -11.59 -15.13
C LEU A 80 13.66 -12.51 -14.80
N ARG A 81 13.50 -13.36 -13.76
CA ARG A 81 14.50 -14.27 -13.21
C ARG A 81 15.83 -13.61 -12.85
N ASP A 82 15.80 -12.31 -12.62
CA ASP A 82 16.95 -11.49 -12.29
C ASP A 82 16.57 -10.45 -11.24
N VAL A 83 17.37 -10.40 -10.17
CA VAL A 83 17.12 -9.55 -9.01
C VAL A 83 17.31 -8.08 -9.38
N ARG A 84 18.35 -7.75 -10.16
CA ARG A 84 18.65 -6.36 -10.52
C ARG A 84 17.55 -5.79 -11.39
N ARG A 85 17.10 -6.51 -12.42
CA ARG A 85 15.97 -6.13 -13.28
C ARG A 85 14.69 -6.00 -12.49
N THR A 86 14.46 -6.87 -11.50
CA THR A 86 13.28 -6.79 -10.63
C THR A 86 13.30 -5.53 -9.77
N VAL A 87 14.45 -5.20 -9.16
CA VAL A 87 14.62 -3.97 -8.37
C VAL A 87 14.48 -2.73 -9.24
N LEU A 88 15.10 -2.72 -10.43
CA LEU A 88 14.97 -1.60 -11.38
C LEU A 88 13.53 -1.41 -11.84
N LEU A 89 12.77 -2.50 -12.06
CA LEU A 89 11.34 -2.42 -12.35
C LEU A 89 10.56 -1.84 -11.17
N GLY A 90 10.83 -2.31 -9.94
CA GLY A 90 10.22 -1.78 -8.73
C GLY A 90 10.48 -0.29 -8.54
N LEU A 91 11.74 0.13 -8.71
CA LEU A 91 12.16 1.53 -8.68
C LEU A 91 11.44 2.35 -9.75
N ALA A 92 11.37 1.87 -11.00
CA ALA A 92 10.71 2.57 -12.08
C ALA A 92 9.20 2.73 -11.84
N ILE A 93 8.54 1.68 -11.33
CA ILE A 93 7.12 1.72 -10.96
C ILE A 93 6.91 2.72 -9.82
N SER A 94 7.71 2.66 -8.76
CA SER A 94 7.60 3.58 -7.62
C SER A 94 7.85 5.02 -8.04
N PHE A 95 8.89 5.29 -8.82
CA PHE A 95 9.18 6.63 -9.34
C PHE A 95 8.03 7.15 -10.20
N THR A 96 7.42 6.29 -11.01
CA THR A 96 6.24 6.65 -11.81
C THR A 96 5.06 7.02 -10.90
N ILE A 97 4.83 6.28 -9.83
CA ILE A 97 3.76 6.58 -8.86
C ILE A 97 3.98 7.95 -8.22
N GLU A 98 5.18 8.20 -7.68
CA GLU A 98 5.55 9.48 -7.07
C GLU A 98 5.37 10.67 -8.03
N MET A 99 5.85 10.49 -9.27
CA MET A 99 5.70 11.51 -10.32
C MET A 99 4.23 11.78 -10.63
N LEU A 100 3.40 10.73 -10.75
CA LEU A 100 1.97 10.88 -11.02
C LEU A 100 1.23 11.52 -9.83
N GLN A 101 1.59 11.18 -8.59
CA GLN A 101 1.02 11.83 -7.40
C GLN A 101 1.26 13.34 -7.43
N TYR A 102 2.49 13.76 -7.74
CA TYR A 102 2.83 15.17 -7.86
C TYR A 102 2.11 15.86 -9.05
N VAL A 103 2.19 15.27 -10.24
CA VAL A 103 1.62 15.85 -11.48
C VAL A 103 0.10 16.03 -11.35
N PHE A 104 -0.59 15.03 -10.83
CA PHE A 104 -2.05 15.05 -10.71
C PHE A 104 -2.56 15.60 -9.36
N ALA A 105 -1.67 16.07 -8.49
CA ALA A 105 -2.02 16.56 -7.15
C ALA A 105 -2.89 15.55 -6.36
N LEU A 106 -2.45 14.28 -6.38
CA LEU A 106 -3.13 13.16 -5.71
C LEU A 106 -2.58 12.92 -4.30
N GLY A 107 -1.59 13.71 -3.86
CA GLY A 107 -0.99 13.61 -2.53
C GLY A 107 0.44 14.18 -2.46
N ILE A 108 1.12 13.80 -1.39
CA ILE A 108 2.53 14.12 -1.14
C ILE A 108 3.39 13.15 -1.95
N SER A 109 4.30 13.69 -2.76
CA SER A 109 5.37 12.88 -3.35
C SER A 109 6.55 12.81 -2.40
N ASP A 110 6.92 11.60 -1.98
CA ASP A 110 7.86 11.34 -0.90
C ASP A 110 9.04 10.46 -1.36
N THR A 111 10.24 10.91 -1.02
CA THR A 111 11.48 10.16 -1.24
C THR A 111 11.52 8.87 -0.41
N ASP A 112 10.91 8.87 0.77
CA ASP A 112 10.83 7.67 1.62
C ASP A 112 10.01 6.57 0.96
N ASP A 113 8.88 6.92 0.34
CA ASP A 113 8.02 5.99 -0.39
C ASP A 113 8.80 5.37 -1.56
N LEU A 114 9.57 6.17 -2.32
CA LEU A 114 10.44 5.68 -3.39
C LEU A 114 11.48 4.66 -2.88
N ILE A 115 12.16 4.97 -1.77
CA ILE A 115 13.19 4.11 -1.18
C ILE A 115 12.56 2.81 -0.66
N LEU A 116 11.47 2.90 0.09
CA LEU A 116 10.85 1.77 0.78
C LEU A 116 10.13 0.83 -0.17
N ASN A 117 9.47 1.36 -1.19
CA ASN A 117 8.91 0.56 -2.28
C ASN A 117 10.01 -0.21 -3.04
N THR A 118 11.12 0.46 -3.34
CA THR A 118 12.28 -0.18 -3.99
C THR A 118 12.87 -1.28 -3.12
N LEU A 119 12.98 -1.04 -1.81
CA LEU A 119 13.41 -2.04 -0.82
C LEU A 119 12.44 -3.22 -0.74
N GLY A 120 11.13 -2.97 -0.77
CA GLY A 120 10.09 -4.00 -0.83
C GLY A 120 10.26 -4.90 -2.05
N ALA A 121 10.48 -4.30 -3.23
CA ALA A 121 10.73 -5.06 -4.46
C ALA A 121 12.01 -5.92 -4.36
N PHE A 122 13.07 -5.39 -3.76
CA PHE A 122 14.30 -6.14 -3.48
C PHE A 122 14.05 -7.34 -2.56
N ILE A 123 13.37 -7.12 -1.43
CA ILE A 123 13.01 -8.18 -0.47
C ILE A 123 12.18 -9.26 -1.16
N GLY A 124 11.17 -8.86 -1.94
CA GLY A 124 10.33 -9.78 -2.71
C GLY A 124 11.14 -10.63 -3.70
N ALA A 125 12.07 -10.02 -4.42
CA ALA A 125 12.97 -10.73 -5.35
C ALA A 125 13.87 -11.74 -4.62
N MET A 126 14.40 -11.37 -3.44
CA MET A 126 15.20 -12.27 -2.61
C MET A 126 14.40 -13.46 -2.09
N LEU A 127 13.17 -13.24 -1.61
CA LEU A 127 12.28 -14.32 -1.15
C LEU A 127 11.97 -15.30 -2.28
N ALA A 128 11.61 -14.78 -3.47
CA ALA A 128 11.30 -15.58 -4.64
C ALA A 128 12.53 -16.35 -5.18
N ARG A 129 13.73 -15.78 -5.04
CA ARG A 129 14.98 -16.47 -5.38
C ARG A 129 15.32 -17.57 -4.38
N ALA A 130 15.15 -17.31 -3.08
CA ALA A 130 15.50 -18.25 -2.03
C ALA A 130 14.55 -19.46 -1.99
N VAL A 131 13.27 -19.25 -2.26
CA VAL A 131 12.25 -20.31 -2.28
C VAL A 131 11.65 -20.41 -3.68
N PRO A 132 12.06 -21.37 -4.53
CA PRO A 132 11.64 -21.44 -5.93
C PRO A 132 10.24 -22.06 -6.13
N TRP A 133 9.31 -21.87 -5.18
CA TRP A 133 7.96 -22.41 -5.22
C TRP A 133 7.00 -21.45 -5.93
N ASP A 134 7.13 -21.32 -7.25
CA ASP A 134 6.33 -20.38 -8.08
C ASP A 134 4.83 -20.44 -7.78
N ARG A 135 4.29 -21.66 -7.68
CA ARG A 135 2.86 -21.86 -7.42
C ARG A 135 2.45 -21.32 -6.05
N PHE A 136 3.23 -21.59 -5.00
CA PHE A 136 2.97 -21.09 -3.66
C PHE A 136 2.95 -19.56 -3.65
N TRP A 137 4.03 -18.94 -4.13
CA TRP A 137 4.18 -17.49 -4.16
C TRP A 137 3.05 -16.80 -4.91
N ARG A 138 2.69 -17.33 -6.08
CA ARG A 138 1.59 -16.77 -6.87
C ARG A 138 0.26 -16.83 -6.13
N TRP A 139 -0.09 -17.96 -5.53
CA TRP A 139 -1.35 -18.06 -4.78
C TRP A 139 -1.35 -17.15 -3.55
N SER A 140 -0.23 -17.02 -2.84
CA SER A 140 -0.09 -16.08 -1.72
C SER A 140 -0.27 -14.63 -2.16
N CYS A 141 0.34 -14.22 -3.27
CA CYS A 141 0.20 -12.86 -3.80
C CYS A 141 -1.24 -12.58 -4.29
N LEU A 142 -1.89 -13.57 -4.91
CA LEU A 142 -3.29 -13.45 -5.34
C LEU A 142 -4.26 -13.40 -4.15
N LEU A 143 -4.01 -14.17 -3.10
CA LEU A 143 -4.78 -14.13 -1.87
C LEU A 143 -4.64 -12.75 -1.20
N PHE A 144 -3.41 -12.24 -1.08
CA PHE A 144 -3.15 -10.90 -0.55
C PHE A 144 -3.87 -9.82 -1.37
N ALA A 145 -3.72 -9.84 -2.70
CA ALA A 145 -4.41 -8.88 -3.58
C ALA A 145 -5.94 -8.96 -3.44
N THR A 146 -6.48 -10.18 -3.38
CA THR A 146 -7.93 -10.39 -3.22
C THR A 146 -8.41 -9.89 -1.85
N PHE A 147 -7.63 -10.12 -0.80
CA PHE A 147 -7.92 -9.57 0.53
C PHE A 147 -7.97 -8.04 0.49
N ILE A 148 -7.00 -7.38 -0.15
CA ILE A 148 -7.02 -5.94 -0.35
C ILE A 148 -8.27 -5.50 -1.14
N TYR A 149 -8.63 -6.18 -2.22
CA TYR A 149 -9.84 -5.83 -2.98
C TYR A 149 -11.11 -5.98 -2.16
N VAL A 150 -11.21 -7.01 -1.33
CA VAL A 150 -12.34 -7.18 -0.41
C VAL A 150 -12.39 -6.04 0.60
N LEU A 151 -11.27 -5.69 1.23
CA LEU A 151 -11.20 -4.54 2.15
C LEU A 151 -11.59 -3.24 1.44
N TYR A 152 -11.15 -3.05 0.20
CA TYR A 152 -11.49 -1.88 -0.59
C TYR A 152 -13.01 -1.79 -0.87
N LEU A 153 -13.63 -2.89 -1.30
CA LEU A 153 -15.07 -2.95 -1.61
C LEU A 153 -15.97 -2.90 -0.37
N LEU A 154 -15.47 -3.40 0.76
CA LEU A 154 -16.19 -3.39 2.04
C LEU A 154 -15.89 -2.16 2.89
N GLY A 155 -14.83 -1.39 2.59
CA GLY A 155 -14.41 -0.20 3.33
C GLY A 155 -15.57 0.72 3.73
N PRO A 156 -16.44 1.13 2.78
CA PRO A 156 -17.61 1.97 3.10
C PRO A 156 -18.64 1.34 4.05
N ARG A 157 -18.64 0.01 4.21
CA ARG A 157 -19.58 -0.75 5.05
C ARG A 157 -19.01 -1.10 6.43
N LEU A 158 -17.72 -0.86 6.67
CA LEU A 158 -17.05 -1.17 7.94
C LEU A 158 -17.29 -0.12 9.05
N GLY A 159 -18.18 0.84 8.80
CA GLY A 159 -18.65 1.82 9.77
C GLY A 159 -18.15 3.23 9.47
N SER A 160 -19.07 4.20 9.37
CA SER A 160 -18.76 5.62 9.46
C SER A 160 -18.74 6.03 10.93
N GLU A 161 -17.87 6.99 11.26
CA GLU A 161 -17.74 7.57 12.60
C GLU A 161 -19.09 8.06 13.14
N GLU A 162 -19.94 8.61 12.27
CA GLU A 162 -21.32 9.02 12.56
C GLU A 162 -22.20 7.87 13.08
N ALA A 163 -22.11 6.66 12.49
CA ALA A 163 -22.94 5.53 12.88
C ALA A 163 -22.54 4.94 14.25
N MET A 164 -21.25 5.02 14.63
CA MET A 164 -20.79 4.59 15.96
C MET A 164 -21.06 5.66 17.02
N VAL A 165 -20.90 6.94 16.69
CA VAL A 165 -21.26 8.05 17.58
C VAL A 165 -22.77 8.07 17.84
N ASP A 166 -23.60 7.80 16.82
CA ASP A 166 -25.06 7.65 17.02
C ASP A 166 -25.40 6.41 17.84
N ALA A 167 -24.70 5.28 17.66
CA ALA A 167 -24.92 4.08 18.44
C ALA A 167 -24.47 4.21 19.91
N LEU A 168 -23.41 4.96 20.17
CA LEU A 168 -22.89 5.22 21.52
C LEU A 168 -23.60 6.40 22.21
N GLY A 169 -24.07 7.38 21.43
CA GLY A 169 -24.82 8.54 21.91
C GLY A 169 -26.30 8.27 22.18
N ASN A 170 -26.91 7.31 21.46
CA ASN A 170 -28.28 6.85 21.70
C ASN A 170 -28.37 5.58 22.56
N ALA A 171 -27.27 5.12 23.15
CA ALA A 171 -27.33 4.05 24.14
C ALA A 171 -28.14 4.56 25.35
N PRO A 172 -29.33 4.02 25.66
CA PRO A 172 -30.12 4.49 26.78
C PRO A 172 -29.32 4.26 28.07
N ILE A 173 -29.03 5.36 28.77
CA ILE A 173 -28.26 5.40 30.03
C ILE A 173 -28.94 4.57 31.15
N GLY A 174 -30.15 4.03 30.94
CA GLY A 174 -30.92 3.26 31.92
C GLY A 174 -31.00 1.74 31.72
N ALA A 175 -30.12 1.10 30.92
CA ALA A 175 -30.18 -0.36 30.70
C ALA A 175 -29.23 -1.19 31.60
N LEU A 176 -28.57 -0.55 32.58
CA LEU A 176 -27.68 -1.22 33.55
C LEU A 176 -27.96 -0.75 35.01
N GLU A 177 -29.25 -0.65 35.37
CA GLU A 177 -29.70 -0.65 36.78
C GLU A 177 -30.69 -1.79 37.02
#